data_AF-A0AAQ4P062-F1
#
_entry.id   AF-A0AAQ4P062-F1
#
_cell.length_a   1.000
_cell.length_b   1.000
_cell.length_c   1.000
_cell.angle_alpha   90.00
_cell.angle_beta   90.00
_cell.angle_gamma   90.00
#
_symmetry.space_group_name_H-M   'P 1'
#
loop_
_entity.id
_entity.type
_entity.pdbx_description
1 polymer ?
#
loop_
_entity_poly.entity_id
_entity_poly.type
_entity_poly.pdbx_seq_one_letter_code
_entity_poly.pdbx_strand_id
1 'polypeptide(L)'
;MTTFCFVCVNQVGEDSSNRKFLVSRLFDVAEGSTLEESSSSCIRLEWNKGIVGHVATTGQLLNIKNAYKDPRFNAEVDLITGYKTQSILCLPIKNHRAEVVGVAQAINKKGGEDSAFSEQDEKDFSAYLAFSGIVLHNAQLYETSQLENRRNQVLLDLASLIFEEQQCLEVLLRKIAGTILSFMQAQACTIFIADDDSMNSFSSVFYMEYEELRESLDAPKSRS
;
A
#
# COMPACT_ATOMS: atom_id res chain seq x y z
N MET A 1 9.00 5.51 -33.20
CA MET A 1 8.13 6.16 -32.19
C MET A 1 7.10 5.15 -31.78
N THR A 2 7.38 4.40 -30.72
CA THR A 2 6.55 3.26 -30.30
C THR A 2 5.26 3.80 -29.71
N THR A 3 4.17 3.60 -30.44
CA THR A 3 2.86 4.16 -30.14
C THR A 3 2.17 3.31 -29.08
N PHE A 4 2.52 3.49 -27.80
CA PHE A 4 1.87 2.76 -26.72
C PHE A 4 0.45 3.28 -26.46
N CYS A 5 -0.49 2.35 -26.36
CA CYS A 5 -1.82 2.54 -25.80
C CYS A 5 -1.78 2.32 -24.29
N PHE A 6 -2.84 2.77 -23.58
CA PHE A 6 -3.08 2.66 -22.14
C PHE A 6 -2.16 1.66 -21.43
N VAL A 7 -1.17 2.18 -20.71
CA VAL A 7 -0.24 1.38 -19.91
C VAL A 7 -0.67 1.43 -18.45
N CYS A 8 -1.18 0.32 -17.92
CA CYS A 8 -1.49 0.25 -16.48
C CYS A 8 -0.37 -0.45 -15.74
N VAL A 9 0.07 0.13 -14.62
CA VAL A 9 1.05 -0.48 -13.71
C VAL A 9 0.35 -0.88 -12.42
N ASN A 10 0.40 -2.17 -12.13
CA ASN A 10 -0.12 -2.74 -10.90
C ASN A 10 1.03 -3.01 -9.95
N GLN A 11 1.11 -2.31 -8.83
CA GLN A 11 2.15 -2.52 -7.83
C GLN A 11 1.76 -3.65 -6.88
N VAL A 12 2.73 -4.47 -6.50
CA VAL A 12 2.54 -5.50 -5.47
C VAL A 12 2.51 -4.87 -4.09
N GLY A 13 1.36 -4.95 -3.44
CA GLY A 13 1.19 -4.65 -2.02
C GLY A 13 1.15 -5.92 -1.18
N GLU A 14 1.50 -5.79 0.10
CA GLU A 14 1.40 -6.84 1.10
C GLU A 14 0.68 -6.29 2.33
N ASP A 15 -0.31 -7.02 2.84
CA ASP A 15 -1.03 -6.62 4.05
C ASP A 15 -0.36 -7.14 5.31
N SER A 16 -0.84 -6.70 6.48
CA SER A 16 -0.35 -7.15 7.79
C SER A 16 -0.56 -8.64 8.06
N SER A 17 -1.31 -9.36 7.22
CA SER A 17 -1.47 -10.82 7.24
C SER A 17 -0.57 -11.53 6.22
N ASN A 18 0.41 -10.83 5.64
CA ASN A 18 1.33 -11.34 4.63
C ASN A 18 0.64 -11.83 3.35
N ARG A 19 -0.57 -11.29 3.06
CA ARG A 19 -1.29 -11.58 1.81
C ARG A 19 -0.93 -10.53 0.79
N LYS A 20 -0.48 -11.00 -0.36
CA LYS A 20 -0.16 -10.13 -1.50
C LYS A 20 -1.45 -9.68 -2.18
N PHE A 21 -1.43 -8.47 -2.72
CA PHE A 21 -2.50 -7.91 -3.54
C PHE A 21 -1.91 -6.98 -4.59
N LEU A 22 -2.69 -6.67 -5.62
CA LEU A 22 -2.28 -5.78 -6.70
C LEU A 22 -3.01 -4.46 -6.55
N VAL A 23 -2.24 -3.38 -6.49
CA VAL A 23 -2.75 -2.01 -6.48
C VAL A 23 -2.57 -1.43 -7.87
N SER A 24 -3.69 -1.23 -8.57
CA SER A 24 -3.66 -0.55 -9.86
C SER A 24 -3.53 0.95 -9.63
N ARG A 25 -2.36 1.51 -9.98
CA ARG A 25 -2.22 2.96 -10.19
C ARG A 25 -2.31 3.18 -11.70
N LEU A 26 -3.40 3.79 -12.14
CA LEU A 26 -3.57 4.19 -13.53
C LEU A 26 -2.57 5.28 -13.84
N PHE A 27 -1.50 4.92 -14.53
CA PHE A 27 -0.66 5.88 -15.25
C PHE A 27 -1.31 6.07 -16.61
N ASP A 28 -2.26 7.00 -16.67
CA ASP A 28 -2.83 7.34 -17.96
C ASP A 28 -1.78 8.10 -18.76
N VAL A 29 -0.99 7.38 -19.57
CA VAL A 29 -0.04 7.95 -20.54
C VAL A 29 -0.80 8.25 -21.84
N ALA A 30 -1.99 8.85 -21.72
CA ALA A 30 -2.69 9.43 -22.85
C ALA A 30 -2.20 10.85 -23.08
N GLU A 31 -2.10 11.25 -24.35
CA GLU A 31 -1.71 12.59 -24.75
C GLU A 31 -2.84 13.56 -24.36
N GLY A 32 -2.77 14.14 -23.15
CA GLY A 32 -3.75 15.13 -22.64
C GLY A 32 -4.28 14.90 -21.23
N SER A 33 -3.91 13.83 -20.52
CA SER A 33 -4.31 13.62 -19.12
C SER A 33 -3.45 14.45 -18.16
N THR A 34 -4.09 15.34 -17.40
CA THR A 34 -3.44 16.12 -16.33
C THR A 34 -3.25 15.21 -15.11
N LEU A 35 -2.04 15.22 -14.52
CA LEU A 35 -1.64 14.40 -13.36
C LEU A 35 -2.59 14.47 -12.14
N GLU A 36 -3.49 15.46 -12.08
CA GLU A 36 -4.35 15.74 -10.93
C GLU A 36 -5.62 14.87 -10.87
N GLU A 37 -6.11 14.31 -11.99
CA GLU A 37 -7.37 13.55 -12.01
C GLU A 37 -7.24 12.05 -11.65
N SER A 38 -6.02 11.50 -11.61
CA SER A 38 -5.79 10.05 -11.43
C SER A 38 -5.69 9.58 -9.97
N SER A 39 -5.94 10.46 -9.00
CA SER A 39 -5.54 10.25 -7.59
C SER A 39 -6.57 9.52 -6.71
N SER A 40 -7.79 9.28 -7.18
CA SER A 40 -8.92 8.98 -6.26
C SER A 40 -9.52 7.58 -6.33
N SER A 41 -9.12 6.74 -7.30
CA SER A 41 -9.71 5.41 -7.49
C SER A 41 -8.63 4.35 -7.71
N CYS A 42 -7.95 3.99 -6.63
CA CYS A 42 -7.11 2.81 -6.56
C CYS A 42 -7.99 1.55 -6.68
N ILE A 43 -7.83 0.79 -7.77
CA ILE A 43 -8.50 -0.50 -7.94
C ILE A 43 -7.61 -1.57 -7.29
N ARG A 44 -8.11 -2.22 -6.23
CA ARG A 44 -7.44 -3.35 -5.58
C ARG A 44 -7.87 -4.66 -6.24
N LEU A 45 -6.92 -5.35 -6.83
CA LEU A 45 -7.11 -6.65 -7.47
C LEU A 45 -6.54 -7.77 -6.59
N GLU A 46 -7.20 -8.93 -6.60
CA GLU A 46 -6.71 -10.12 -5.91
C GLU A 46 -5.47 -10.70 -6.63
N TRP A 47 -4.51 -11.21 -5.85
CA TRP A 47 -3.19 -11.69 -6.32
C TRP A 47 -3.23 -12.75 -7.43
N ASN A 48 -4.32 -13.52 -7.55
CA ASN A 48 -4.44 -14.64 -8.49
C ASN A 48 -5.59 -14.51 -9.49
N LYS A 49 -6.23 -13.34 -9.58
CA LYS A 49 -7.36 -13.13 -10.50
C LYS A 49 -6.95 -12.30 -11.71
N GLY A 50 -7.54 -12.65 -12.85
CA GLY A 50 -7.31 -11.94 -14.10
C GLY A 50 -5.98 -12.29 -14.78
N ILE A 51 -5.76 -11.67 -15.93
CA ILE A 51 -4.50 -11.76 -16.68
C ILE A 51 -3.34 -11.22 -15.83
N VAL A 52 -3.55 -10.09 -15.16
CA VAL A 52 -2.53 -9.43 -14.32
C VAL A 52 -2.11 -10.32 -13.15
N GLY A 53 -3.06 -10.93 -12.43
CA GLY A 53 -2.75 -11.85 -11.33
C GLY A 53 -2.01 -13.10 -11.79
N HIS A 54 -2.34 -13.62 -12.98
CA HIS A 54 -1.58 -14.74 -13.55
C HIS A 54 -0.13 -14.36 -13.83
N VAL A 55 0.12 -13.21 -14.46
CA VAL A 55 1.49 -12.73 -14.74
C VAL A 55 2.24 -12.39 -13.45
N ALA A 56 1.57 -11.83 -12.44
CA ALA A 56 2.16 -11.57 -11.13
C ALA A 56 2.65 -12.86 -10.46
N THR A 57 1.88 -13.95 -10.61
CA THR A 57 2.16 -15.24 -9.97
C THR A 57 3.19 -16.06 -10.72
N THR A 58 3.08 -16.15 -12.04
CA THR A 58 4.00 -16.96 -12.86
C THR A 58 5.30 -16.23 -13.17
N GLY A 59 5.28 -14.90 -13.17
CA GLY A 59 6.40 -14.07 -13.61
C GLY A 59 6.74 -14.28 -15.09
N GLN A 60 5.78 -14.77 -15.90
CA GLN A 60 5.90 -14.97 -17.34
C GLN A 60 5.05 -13.93 -18.09
N LEU A 61 5.57 -13.44 -19.21
CA LEU A 61 4.83 -12.53 -20.07
C LEU A 61 3.66 -13.24 -20.75
N LEU A 62 2.59 -12.48 -21.03
CA LEU A 62 1.45 -12.93 -21.82
C LEU A 62 1.18 -11.95 -22.96
N ASN A 63 1.17 -12.46 -24.18
CA ASN A 63 0.76 -11.72 -25.37
C ASN A 63 -0.54 -12.33 -25.92
N ILE A 64 -1.66 -11.69 -25.60
CA ILE A 64 -3.01 -12.14 -25.92
C ILE A 64 -3.50 -11.34 -27.12
N LYS A 65 -3.81 -12.05 -28.22
CA LYS A 65 -4.32 -11.42 -29.45
C LYS A 65 -5.81 -11.08 -29.39
N ASN A 66 -6.57 -11.83 -28.59
CA ASN A 66 -8.00 -11.62 -28.39
C ASN A 66 -8.38 -11.93 -26.94
N ALA A 67 -8.62 -10.88 -26.15
CA ALA A 67 -8.91 -10.99 -24.72
C ALA A 67 -10.17 -11.81 -24.42
N TYR A 68 -11.23 -11.67 -25.23
CA TYR A 68 -12.50 -12.39 -25.06
C TYR A 68 -12.39 -13.91 -25.29
N LYS A 69 -11.28 -14.38 -25.89
CA LYS A 69 -10.98 -15.80 -26.02
C LYS A 69 -10.15 -16.36 -24.87
N ASP A 70 -9.59 -15.51 -24.02
CA ASP A 70 -8.79 -15.93 -22.88
C ASP A 70 -9.70 -16.14 -21.66
N PRO A 71 -9.74 -17.34 -21.05
CA PRO A 71 -10.62 -17.62 -19.91
C PRO A 71 -10.26 -16.83 -18.65
N ARG A 72 -9.08 -16.19 -18.61
CA ARG A 72 -8.62 -15.37 -17.49
C ARG A 72 -9.05 -13.91 -17.64
N PHE A 73 -9.60 -13.51 -18.78
CA PHE A 73 -10.07 -12.15 -19.00
C PHE A 73 -11.42 -11.92 -18.31
N ASN A 74 -11.55 -10.80 -17.58
CA ASN A 74 -12.83 -10.38 -17.01
C ASN A 74 -13.42 -9.24 -17.86
N ALA A 75 -14.48 -9.55 -18.62
CA ALA A 75 -15.19 -8.59 -19.46
C ALA A 75 -16.14 -7.65 -18.69
N GLU A 76 -16.37 -7.86 -17.40
CA GLU A 76 -17.22 -6.97 -16.57
C GLU A 76 -16.68 -5.54 -16.54
N VAL A 77 -15.35 -5.38 -16.53
CA VAL A 77 -14.71 -4.06 -16.51
C VAL A 77 -14.94 -3.32 -17.84
N ASP A 78 -14.84 -4.02 -18.97
CA ASP A 78 -15.14 -3.49 -20.31
C ASP A 78 -16.61 -3.04 -20.40
N LEU A 79 -17.54 -3.83 -19.87
CA LEU A 79 -18.98 -3.52 -19.85
C LEU A 79 -19.30 -2.25 -19.06
N ILE A 80 -18.62 -2.04 -17.93
CA ILE A 80 -18.84 -0.88 -17.06
C ILE A 80 -18.17 0.38 -17.64
N THR A 81 -16.97 0.24 -18.19
CA THR A 81 -16.18 1.37 -18.70
C THR A 81 -16.53 1.76 -20.14
N GLY A 82 -17.25 0.90 -20.87
CA GLY A 82 -17.50 1.06 -22.31
C GLY A 82 -16.26 0.85 -23.18
N TYR A 83 -15.14 0.42 -22.59
CA TYR A 83 -13.90 0.15 -23.29
C TYR A 83 -13.93 -1.27 -23.88
N LYS A 84 -13.44 -1.45 -25.12
CA LYS A 84 -13.35 -2.77 -25.77
C LYS A 84 -11.90 -3.23 -25.79
N THR A 85 -11.58 -4.22 -24.98
CA THR A 85 -10.25 -4.82 -24.86
C THR A 85 -10.07 -5.94 -25.88
N GLN A 86 -9.19 -5.76 -26.86
CA GLN A 86 -8.93 -6.73 -27.92
C GLN A 86 -7.57 -7.42 -27.77
N SER A 87 -6.47 -6.68 -27.93
CA SER A 87 -5.12 -7.21 -27.72
C SER A 87 -4.53 -6.76 -26.38
N ILE A 88 -3.84 -7.65 -25.68
CA ILE A 88 -3.23 -7.36 -24.38
C ILE A 88 -1.80 -7.89 -24.37
N LEU A 89 -0.84 -7.03 -24.06
CA LEU A 89 0.52 -7.40 -23.77
C LEU A 89 0.80 -7.15 -22.29
N CYS A 90 0.98 -8.21 -21.50
CA CYS A 90 1.14 -8.13 -20.06
C CYS A 90 2.48 -8.71 -19.64
N LEU A 91 3.31 -7.90 -18.97
CA LEU A 91 4.66 -8.25 -18.56
C LEU A 91 4.86 -7.99 -17.06
N PRO A 92 5.60 -8.87 -16.36
CA PRO A 92 5.98 -8.62 -14.98
C PRO A 92 7.09 -7.57 -14.91
N ILE A 93 6.97 -6.66 -13.96
CA ILE A 93 8.04 -5.75 -13.54
C ILE A 93 8.83 -6.44 -12.45
N LYS A 94 10.11 -6.71 -12.71
CA LYS A 94 10.99 -7.43 -11.78
C LYS A 94 12.04 -6.50 -11.20
N ASN A 95 12.42 -6.72 -9.95
CA ASN A 95 13.58 -6.05 -9.35
C ASN A 95 14.90 -6.75 -9.73
N HIS A 96 16.02 -6.24 -9.22
CA HIS A 96 17.35 -6.82 -9.43
C HIS A 96 17.52 -8.24 -8.85
N ARG A 97 16.61 -8.70 -7.98
CA ARG A 97 16.56 -10.07 -7.43
C ARG A 97 15.63 -11.00 -8.23
N ALA A 98 15.12 -10.54 -9.37
CA ALA A 98 14.12 -11.22 -10.20
C ALA A 98 12.76 -11.45 -9.51
N GLU A 99 12.47 -10.74 -8.42
CA GLU A 99 11.16 -10.77 -7.76
C GLU A 99 10.20 -9.82 -8.47
N VAL A 100 8.94 -10.23 -8.60
CA VAL A 100 7.90 -9.41 -9.21
C VAL A 100 7.47 -8.30 -8.24
N VAL A 101 7.78 -7.06 -8.59
CA VAL A 101 7.40 -5.83 -7.83
C VAL A 101 6.18 -5.13 -8.42
N GLY A 102 5.80 -5.51 -9.65
CA GLY A 102 4.56 -5.06 -10.26
C GLY A 102 4.28 -5.78 -11.57
N VAL A 103 3.19 -5.41 -12.24
CA VAL A 103 2.81 -5.91 -13.54
C VAL A 103 2.39 -4.74 -14.42
N ALA A 104 2.97 -4.66 -15.62
CA ALA A 104 2.59 -3.69 -16.62
C ALA A 104 1.75 -4.36 -17.70
N GLN A 105 0.70 -3.69 -18.15
CA GLN A 105 -0.11 -4.13 -19.28
C GLN A 105 -0.22 -3.01 -20.31
N ALA A 106 -0.06 -3.36 -21.58
CA ALA A 106 -0.44 -2.51 -22.71
C ALA A 106 -1.66 -3.14 -23.38
N ILE A 107 -2.70 -2.33 -23.61
CA ILE A 107 -3.97 -2.79 -24.19
C ILE A 107 -4.17 -2.15 -25.56
N ASN A 108 -4.68 -2.91 -26.53
CA ASN A 108 -5.05 -2.48 -27.88
C ASN A 108 -3.89 -1.84 -28.65
N LYS A 109 -3.10 -2.63 -29.37
CA LYS A 109 -2.07 -2.08 -30.26
C LYS A 109 -2.67 -1.07 -31.26
N LYS A 110 -1.99 0.06 -31.49
CA LYS A 110 -2.38 1.00 -32.55
C LYS A 110 -1.99 0.43 -33.91
N GLY A 111 -2.96 0.28 -34.80
CA GLY A 111 -2.75 -0.35 -36.11
C GLY A 111 -4.00 -0.96 -36.78
N GLY A 112 -5.16 -0.88 -36.13
CA GLY A 112 -6.45 -1.46 -36.57
C GLY A 112 -7.00 -2.44 -35.53
N GLU A 113 -8.29 -2.80 -35.63
CA GLU A 113 -8.95 -3.69 -34.65
C GLU A 113 -8.16 -5.01 -34.47
N ASP A 114 -7.69 -5.66 -35.55
CA ASP A 114 -7.00 -6.96 -35.45
C ASP A 114 -5.48 -6.90 -35.24
N SER A 115 -4.95 -5.75 -34.85
CA SER A 115 -3.51 -5.63 -34.64
C SER A 115 -3.07 -6.23 -33.29
N ALA A 116 -2.14 -7.18 -33.37
CA ALA A 116 -1.52 -7.85 -32.22
C ALA A 116 -0.10 -7.35 -31.97
N PHE A 117 0.34 -7.44 -30.71
CA PHE A 117 1.72 -7.16 -30.33
C PHE A 117 2.66 -8.18 -30.97
N SER A 118 3.75 -7.69 -31.51
CA SER A 118 4.82 -8.47 -32.14
C SER A 118 5.91 -8.81 -31.12
N GLU A 119 6.77 -9.77 -31.44
CA GLU A 119 7.94 -10.08 -30.59
C GLU A 119 8.88 -8.88 -30.40
N GLN A 120 8.90 -7.94 -31.35
CA GLN A 120 9.67 -6.71 -31.18
C GLN A 120 9.06 -5.81 -30.10
N ASP A 121 7.72 -5.69 -30.08
CA ASP A 121 7.01 -4.94 -29.04
C ASP A 121 7.24 -5.57 -27.65
N GLU A 122 7.29 -6.90 -27.58
CA GLU A 122 7.63 -7.63 -26.34
C GLU A 122 9.04 -7.28 -25.84
N LYS A 123 10.03 -7.28 -26.73
CA LYS A 123 11.42 -6.96 -26.40
C LYS A 123 11.58 -5.51 -25.96
N ASP A 124 11.00 -4.58 -26.70
CA ASP A 124 11.07 -3.16 -26.39
C ASP A 124 10.40 -2.88 -25.04
N PHE A 125 9.20 -3.43 -24.82
CA PHE A 125 8.48 -3.25 -23.58
C PHE A 125 9.22 -3.89 -22.40
N SER A 126 9.77 -5.10 -22.57
CA SER A 126 10.59 -5.74 -21.54
C SER A 126 11.83 -4.92 -21.17
N ALA A 127 12.48 -4.27 -22.15
CA ALA A 127 13.63 -3.42 -21.89
C ALA A 127 13.26 -2.20 -21.04
N TYR A 128 12.12 -1.54 -21.33
CA TYR A 128 11.61 -0.44 -20.51
C TYR A 128 11.31 -0.87 -19.08
N LEU A 129 10.61 -2.00 -18.91
CA LEU A 129 10.19 -2.48 -17.59
C LEU A 129 11.36 -2.91 -16.70
N ALA A 130 12.49 -3.34 -17.29
CA ALA A 130 13.70 -3.64 -16.52
C ALA A 130 14.22 -2.40 -15.77
N PHE A 131 14.19 -1.22 -16.38
CA PHE A 131 14.56 0.03 -15.72
C PHE A 131 13.48 0.48 -14.74
N SER A 132 12.21 0.42 -15.14
CA SER A 132 11.09 0.80 -14.26
C SER A 132 11.04 -0.02 -12.99
N GLY A 133 11.42 -1.31 -13.03
CA GLY A 133 11.45 -2.18 -11.84
C GLY A 133 12.45 -1.73 -10.78
N ILE A 134 13.61 -1.22 -11.19
CA ILE A 134 14.61 -0.67 -10.26
C ILE A 134 14.06 0.61 -9.60
N VAL A 135 13.52 1.52 -10.41
CA VAL A 135 12.96 2.80 -9.92
C VAL A 135 11.80 2.55 -8.96
N LEU A 136 10.88 1.67 -9.33
CA LEU A 136 9.70 1.35 -8.53
C LEU A 136 10.08 0.65 -7.22
N HIS A 137 11.06 -0.26 -7.25
CA HIS A 137 11.58 -0.88 -6.03
C HIS A 137 12.22 0.16 -5.09
N ASN A 138 13.04 1.07 -5.63
CA ASN A 138 13.68 2.11 -4.84
C ASN A 138 12.67 3.11 -4.24
N ALA A 139 11.64 3.50 -5.00
CA ALA A 139 10.56 4.34 -4.50
C ALA A 139 9.81 3.66 -3.34
N GLN A 140 9.51 2.36 -3.46
CA GLN A 140 8.84 1.59 -2.41
C GLN A 140 9.71 1.47 -1.14
N LEU A 141 11.02 1.21 -1.30
CA LEU A 141 11.97 1.20 -0.18
C LEU A 141 12.03 2.56 0.51
N TYR A 142 12.02 3.65 -0.25
CA TYR A 142 12.01 5.00 0.28
C TYR A 142 10.72 5.32 1.06
N GLU A 143 9.54 5.01 0.50
CA GLU A 143 8.25 5.18 1.19
C GLU A 143 8.20 4.38 2.50
N THR A 144 8.66 3.12 2.49
CA THR A 144 8.70 2.26 3.67
C THR A 144 9.62 2.85 4.75
N SER A 145 10.83 3.27 4.36
CA SER A 145 11.79 3.91 5.26
C SER A 145 11.24 5.19 5.89
N GLN A 146 10.56 6.03 5.11
CA GLN A 146 9.93 7.25 5.60
C GLN A 146 8.80 6.95 6.60
N LEU A 147 8.01 5.91 6.35
CA LEU A 147 6.95 5.48 7.28
C LEU A 147 7.53 4.95 8.59
N GLU A 148 8.59 4.14 8.54
CA GLU A 148 9.29 3.65 9.73
C GLU A 148 9.91 4.79 10.53
N ASN A 149 10.55 5.73 9.85
CA ASN A 149 11.17 6.89 10.48
C ASN A 149 10.12 7.77 11.15
N ARG A 150 8.97 7.99 10.49
CA ARG A 150 7.84 8.71 11.07
C ARG A 150 7.26 7.98 12.29
N ARG A 151 7.14 6.64 12.25
CA ARG A 151 6.72 5.85 13.39
C ARG A 151 7.67 6.03 14.58
N ASN A 152 8.98 6.02 14.33
CA ASN A 152 9.98 6.24 15.37
C ASN A 152 9.94 7.67 15.94
N GLN A 153 9.74 8.69 15.10
CA GLN A 153 9.56 10.07 15.56
C GLN A 153 8.35 10.21 16.47
N VAL A 154 7.20 9.63 16.10
CA VAL A 154 6.02 9.64 16.97
C VAL A 154 6.32 8.97 18.31
N LEU A 155 7.04 7.85 18.33
CA LEU A 155 7.43 7.20 19.59
C LEU A 155 8.32 8.09 20.46
N LEU A 156 9.26 8.84 19.87
CA LEU A 156 10.14 9.77 20.59
C LEU A 156 9.38 11.01 21.10
N ASP A 157 8.45 11.55 20.33
CA ASP A 157 7.59 12.65 20.75
C ASP A 157 6.72 12.22 21.93
N LEU A 158 6.15 11.01 21.87
CA LEU A 158 5.41 10.42 22.98
C LEU A 158 6.28 10.24 24.23
N ALA A 159 7.50 9.72 24.08
CA ALA A 159 8.44 9.62 25.19
C ALA A 159 8.74 11.00 25.81
N SER A 160 8.93 12.02 24.98
CA SER A 160 9.19 13.40 25.45
C SER A 160 8.00 13.97 26.23
N LEU A 161 6.76 13.75 25.76
CA LEU A 161 5.53 14.14 26.47
C LEU A 161 5.38 13.43 27.83
N ILE A 162 5.82 12.16 27.88
CA ILE A 162 5.88 11.35 29.08
C ILE A 162 6.94 11.89 30.05
N PHE A 163 8.07 12.44 29.60
CA PHE A 163 9.14 12.92 30.49
C PHE A 163 9.09 14.43 30.80
N GLU A 164 8.30 15.22 30.07
CA GLU A 164 8.09 16.64 30.40
C GLU A 164 7.26 16.81 31.69
N GLU A 165 7.95 17.34 32.70
CA GLU A 165 7.49 17.71 34.05
C GLU A 165 6.72 16.64 34.83
N GLN A 166 7.44 15.80 35.58
CA GLN A 166 6.82 14.88 36.53
C GLN A 166 7.47 14.87 37.90
N GLN A 167 6.70 15.34 38.87
CA GLN A 167 6.96 15.14 40.30
C GLN A 167 6.04 14.04 40.89
N CYS A 168 5.19 13.39 40.08
CA CYS A 168 4.20 12.40 40.55
C CYS A 168 4.02 11.22 39.57
N LEU A 169 4.19 9.99 40.07
CA LEU A 169 4.06 8.73 39.34
C LEU A 169 2.66 8.54 38.72
N GLU A 170 1.61 9.00 39.39
CA GLU A 170 0.24 8.83 38.89
C GLU A 170 -0.01 9.61 37.59
N VAL A 171 0.53 10.83 37.49
CA VAL A 171 0.42 11.68 36.28
C VAL A 171 1.20 11.05 35.11
N LEU A 172 2.32 10.40 35.41
CA LEU A 172 3.12 9.64 34.44
C LEU A 172 2.35 8.45 33.87
N LEU A 173 1.80 7.61 34.74
CA LEU A 173 1.03 6.44 34.33
C LEU A 173 -0.20 6.84 33.52
N ARG A 174 -0.86 7.94 33.90
CA ARG A 174 -2.00 8.51 33.17
C ARG A 174 -1.63 8.95 31.75
N LYS A 175 -0.51 9.68 31.59
CA LYS A 175 0.01 10.08 30.27
C LYS A 175 0.39 8.88 29.41
N ILE A 176 1.06 7.87 29.99
CA ILE A 176 1.43 6.62 29.30
C ILE A 176 0.16 5.89 28.82
N ALA A 177 -0.79 5.66 29.72
CA ALA A 177 -2.03 4.95 29.41
C ALA A 177 -2.84 5.67 28.32
N GLY A 178 -3.02 6.99 28.42
CA GLY A 178 -3.73 7.77 27.40
C GLY A 178 -3.06 7.75 26.03
N THR A 179 -1.72 7.73 26.01
CA THR A 179 -0.93 7.57 24.79
C THR A 179 -1.14 6.19 24.15
N ILE A 180 -1.05 5.12 24.95
CA ILE A 180 -1.25 3.74 24.48
C ILE A 180 -2.68 3.59 23.94
N LEU A 181 -3.67 4.06 24.68
CA LEU A 181 -5.09 3.98 24.32
C LEU A 181 -5.39 4.70 23.00
N SER A 182 -4.85 5.90 22.80
CA SER A 182 -5.06 6.68 21.58
C SER A 182 -4.34 6.10 20.36
N PHE A 183 -3.13 5.57 20.52
CA PHE A 183 -2.34 5.05 19.40
C PHE A 183 -2.73 3.62 19.01
N MET A 184 -2.99 2.75 20.00
CA MET A 184 -3.29 1.33 19.77
C MET A 184 -4.78 1.06 19.49
N GLN A 185 -5.64 2.09 19.57
CA GLN A 185 -7.10 1.95 19.47
C GLN A 185 -7.67 0.88 20.43
N ALA A 186 -7.11 0.81 21.64
CA ALA A 186 -7.53 -0.14 22.67
C ALA A 186 -8.66 0.44 23.55
N GLN A 187 -9.48 -0.44 24.13
CA GLN A 187 -10.62 -0.04 24.98
C GLN A 187 -10.20 0.32 26.41
N ALA A 188 -9.21 -0.38 26.96
CA ALA A 188 -8.68 -0.15 28.30
C ALA A 188 -7.19 -0.48 28.34
N CYS A 189 -6.47 0.13 29.29
CA CYS A 189 -5.06 -0.08 29.54
C CYS A 189 -4.83 -0.36 31.03
N THR A 190 -3.98 -1.34 31.33
CA THR A 190 -3.59 -1.67 32.71
C THR A 190 -2.07 -1.74 32.78
N ILE A 191 -1.49 -0.97 33.69
CA ILE A 191 -0.04 -0.91 33.92
C ILE A 191 0.23 -1.50 35.30
N PHE A 192 1.02 -2.58 35.34
CA PHE A 192 1.46 -3.22 36.57
C PHE A 192 2.87 -2.75 36.91
N ILE A 193 3.07 -2.22 38.11
CA ILE A 193 4.38 -1.77 38.59
C ILE A 193 4.93 -2.87 39.49
N ALA A 194 6.09 -3.41 39.13
CA ALA A 194 6.76 -4.43 39.92
C ALA A 194 7.29 -3.85 41.25
N ASP A 195 7.43 -4.70 42.25
CA ASP A 195 8.16 -4.39 43.47
C ASP A 195 9.67 -4.61 43.27
N ASP A 196 10.50 -3.70 43.78
CA ASP A 196 11.97 -3.75 43.60
C ASP A 196 12.59 -4.89 44.42
N ASP A 197 11.98 -5.24 45.56
CA ASP A 197 12.49 -6.26 46.49
C ASP A 197 12.02 -7.68 46.15
N SER A 198 11.01 -7.84 45.28
CA SER A 198 10.40 -9.14 45.01
C SER A 198 9.99 -9.34 43.54
N MET A 199 10.74 -10.19 42.84
CA MET A 199 10.61 -10.48 41.38
C MET A 199 9.23 -10.99 40.91
N ASN A 200 8.33 -11.39 41.82
CA ASN A 200 7.02 -11.93 41.50
C ASN A 200 5.86 -11.16 42.16
N SER A 201 6.08 -9.94 42.63
CA SER A 201 5.02 -9.12 43.22
C SER A 201 4.92 -7.74 42.56
N PHE A 202 3.73 -7.16 42.65
CA PHE A 202 3.43 -5.84 42.09
C PHE A 202 3.17 -4.86 43.24
N SER A 203 3.89 -3.74 43.23
CA SER A 203 3.75 -2.66 44.22
C SER A 203 2.48 -1.85 44.00
N SER A 204 2.07 -1.67 42.73
CA SER A 204 0.85 -0.95 42.38
C SER A 204 0.32 -1.33 41.00
N VAL A 205 -0.96 -1.07 40.78
CA VAL A 205 -1.65 -1.29 39.51
C VAL A 205 -2.37 -0.02 39.12
N PHE A 206 -2.18 0.42 37.89
CA PHE A 206 -2.88 1.54 37.29
C PHE A 206 -3.81 1.05 36.19
N TYR A 207 -5.04 1.51 36.20
CA TYR A 207 -6.08 1.13 35.23
C TYR A 207 -6.70 2.40 34.64
N MET A 208 -6.97 2.40 33.35
CA MET A 208 -7.67 3.48 32.65
C MET A 208 -8.48 2.93 31.49
N GLU A 209 -9.72 3.41 31.36
CA GLU A 209 -10.57 3.19 30.19
C GLU A 209 -10.45 4.33 29.16
N TYR A 210 -10.70 4.02 27.89
CA TYR A 210 -10.70 5.04 26.83
C TYR A 210 -11.76 6.14 27.06
N GLU A 211 -12.88 5.81 27.71
CA GLU A 211 -13.95 6.76 28.05
C GLU A 211 -13.46 7.87 28.99
N GLU A 212 -12.67 7.52 30.02
CA GLU A 212 -12.08 8.47 30.98
C GLU A 212 -11.12 9.46 30.32
N LEU A 213 -10.45 9.03 29.24
CA LEU A 213 -9.60 9.90 28.43
C LEU A 213 -10.43 10.96 27.69
N ARG A 214 -11.59 10.59 27.14
CA ARG A 214 -12.49 11.52 26.43
C ARG A 214 -13.05 12.60 27.34
N GLU A 215 -13.50 12.22 28.55
CA GLU A 215 -14.02 13.16 29.54
C GLU A 215 -12.97 14.20 29.96
N SER A 216 -11.68 13.84 29.97
CA SER A 216 -10.59 14.76 30.28
C SER A 216 -10.23 15.74 29.15
N LEU A 217 -10.49 15.36 27.89
CA LEU A 217 -10.23 16.18 26.69
C LEU A 217 -11.37 17.17 26.40
N ASP A 218 -12.62 16.81 26.75
CA ASP A 218 -13.82 17.63 26.59
C ASP A 218 -14.10 18.56 27.78
N ALA A 219 -13.28 18.50 28.83
CA ALA A 219 -13.41 19.41 29.97
C ALA A 219 -13.15 20.87 29.55
N PRO A 220 -14.10 21.80 29.74
CA PRO A 220 -13.86 23.21 29.42
C PRO A 220 -12.70 23.72 30.27
N LYS A 221 -11.66 24.24 29.61
CA LYS A 221 -10.56 24.96 30.29
C LYS A 221 -11.15 26.13 31.07
N SER A 222 -11.48 25.93 32.34
CA SER A 222 -11.87 27.00 33.23
C SER A 222 -10.64 27.87 33.46
N ARG A 223 -10.64 29.06 32.85
CA ARG A 223 -9.71 30.14 33.18
C ARG A 223 -9.80 30.42 34.68
N SER A 224 -8.68 30.28 35.36
CA SER A 224 -8.36 30.99 36.59
C SER A 224 -7.00 31.64 36.41
#